data_AF-A0A4P2Q6P7-F1
#
_entry.id   AF-A0A4P2Q6P7-F1
#
_cell.length_a   1.000
_cell.length_b   1.000
_cell.length_c   1.000
_cell.angle_alpha   90.00
_cell.angle_beta   90.00
_cell.angle_gamma   90.00
#
_symmetry.space_group_name_H-M   'P 1'
#
loop_
_entity.id
_entity.type
_entity.pdbx_description
1 polymer ?
#
loop_
_entity_poly.entity_id
_entity_poly.type
_entity_poly.pdbx_seq_one_letter_code
_entity_poly.pdbx_strand_id
1 'polypeptide(L)'
;MKPRATDRAPRLTREDLSAIAEESGLLDGLPGVRPWDPRALWRAVLDLGVRAAPARKRKPRAWEHFQQAIGALKVLDVLDRRYLRRR
;
A
#
# COMPACT_ATOMS: atom_id res chain seq x y z
N MET A 1 34.16 -6.11 -24.46
CA MET A 1 33.25 -6.39 -23.33
C MET A 1 32.37 -5.17 -23.10
N LYS A 2 31.09 -5.22 -23.47
CA LYS A 2 30.13 -4.14 -23.12
C LYS A 2 29.90 -4.20 -21.61
N PRO A 3 29.90 -3.07 -20.88
CA PRO A 3 29.56 -3.08 -19.47
C PRO A 3 28.12 -3.58 -19.34
N ARG A 4 27.91 -4.67 -18.57
CA ARG A 4 26.56 -5.07 -18.14
C ARG A 4 25.97 -3.85 -17.45
N ALA A 5 24.88 -3.32 -18.00
CA ALA A 5 24.04 -2.36 -17.30
C ALA A 5 23.79 -2.96 -15.92
N THR A 6 24.38 -2.32 -14.91
CA THR A 6 24.23 -2.77 -13.54
C THR A 6 22.75 -2.69 -13.25
N ASP A 7 22.17 -3.84 -12.97
CA ASP A 7 20.78 -4.12 -12.64
C ASP A 7 20.37 -3.36 -11.36
N ARG A 8 20.40 -2.02 -11.42
CA ARG A 8 19.96 -1.16 -10.33
C ARG A 8 18.45 -1.14 -10.42
N ALA A 9 17.83 -2.00 -9.62
CA ALA A 9 16.41 -1.94 -9.33
C ALA A 9 15.97 -0.46 -9.20
N PRO A 10 14.86 -0.07 -9.86
CA PRO A 10 14.39 1.32 -9.85
C PRO A 10 14.26 1.82 -8.41
N ARG A 11 14.79 3.01 -8.14
CA ARG A 11 14.77 3.58 -6.80
C ARG A 11 13.49 4.38 -6.63
N LEU A 12 12.62 3.93 -5.73
CA LEU A 12 11.40 4.64 -5.38
C LEU A 12 11.65 5.62 -4.23
N THR A 13 10.91 6.71 -4.24
CA THR A 13 10.81 7.72 -3.18
C THR A 13 9.50 7.56 -2.40
N ARG A 14 9.35 8.30 -1.28
CA ARG A 14 8.08 8.31 -0.54
C ARG A 14 6.96 8.97 -1.35
N GLU A 15 7.30 9.98 -2.14
CA GLU A 15 6.38 10.60 -3.09
C GLU A 15 5.88 9.60 -4.12
N ASP A 16 6.77 8.76 -4.67
CA ASP A 16 6.38 7.71 -5.62
C ASP A 16 5.41 6.70 -5.00
N LEU A 17 5.66 6.28 -3.75
CA LEU A 17 4.73 5.39 -3.04
C LEU A 17 3.38 6.04 -2.75
N SER A 18 3.37 7.35 -2.45
CA SER A 18 2.13 8.11 -2.27
C SER A 18 1.33 8.12 -3.57
N ALA A 19 1.98 8.42 -4.69
CA ALA A 19 1.36 8.43 -6.01
C ALA A 19 0.85 7.05 -6.42
N ILE A 20 1.62 5.98 -6.23
CA ILE A 20 1.19 4.60 -6.55
C ILE A 20 -0.03 4.21 -5.70
N ALA A 21 -0.05 4.58 -4.42
CA ALA A 21 -1.18 4.28 -3.54
C ALA A 21 -2.47 4.95 -4.01
N GLU A 22 -2.41 6.20 -4.47
CA GLU A 22 -3.57 6.95 -4.99
C GLU A 22 -4.02 6.47 -6.37
N GLU A 23 -3.08 6.25 -7.29
CA GLU A 23 -3.40 5.73 -8.63
C GLU A 23 -4.08 4.35 -8.55
N SER A 24 -3.87 3.61 -7.46
CA SER A 24 -4.59 2.35 -7.22
C SER A 24 -6.08 2.54 -6.92
N GLY A 25 -6.49 3.69 -6.37
CA GLY A 25 -7.84 3.99 -5.90
C GLY A 25 -8.33 3.14 -4.71
N LEU A 26 -7.61 2.07 -4.36
CA LEU A 26 -8.02 1.10 -3.33
C LEU A 26 -7.78 1.60 -1.90
N LEU A 27 -6.88 2.56 -1.75
CA LEU A 27 -6.51 3.15 -0.47
C LEU A 27 -6.97 4.61 -0.33
N ASP A 28 -7.69 5.13 -1.33
CA ASP A 28 -8.13 6.52 -1.37
C ASP A 28 -8.90 6.91 -0.12
N GLY A 29 -8.57 8.09 0.41
CA GLY A 29 -9.18 8.63 1.62
C GLY A 29 -8.72 7.97 2.92
N LEU A 30 -7.86 6.94 2.89
CA LEU A 30 -7.22 6.43 4.11
C LEU A 30 -6.10 7.36 4.58
N PRO A 31 -5.97 7.60 5.90
CA PRO A 31 -4.86 8.40 6.42
C PRO A 31 -3.53 7.71 6.15
N GLY A 32 -2.54 8.48 5.70
CA GLY A 32 -1.19 8.01 5.36
C GLY A 32 -0.98 7.66 3.89
N VAL A 33 -1.98 7.85 3.02
CA VAL A 33 -1.78 7.80 1.56
C VAL A 33 -0.94 9.00 1.09
N ARG A 34 -1.32 10.21 1.49
CA ARG A 34 -0.54 11.44 1.29
C ARG A 34 -0.29 12.17 2.61
N PRO A 35 0.97 12.36 3.04
CA PRO A 35 2.17 11.70 2.52
C PRO A 35 2.17 10.20 2.84
N TRP A 36 2.98 9.41 2.14
CA TRP A 36 3.20 7.99 2.43
C TRP A 36 3.69 7.77 3.87
N ASP A 37 2.81 7.22 4.70
CA ASP A 37 3.07 6.75 6.06
C ASP A 37 2.57 5.31 6.23
N PRO A 38 3.49 4.32 6.18
CA PRO A 38 3.14 2.91 6.35
C PRO A 38 2.40 2.63 7.64
N ARG A 39 2.75 3.29 8.75
CA ARG A 39 2.13 3.00 10.06
C ARG A 39 0.70 3.51 10.10
N ALA A 40 0.48 4.74 9.61
CA ALA A 40 -0.87 5.30 9.52
C ALA A 40 -1.77 4.46 8.61
N LEU A 41 -1.25 4.00 7.46
CA LEU A 41 -1.99 3.15 6.53
C LEU A 41 -2.31 1.77 7.09
N TRP A 42 -1.33 1.10 7.72
CA TRP A 42 -1.59 -0.17 8.39
C TRP A 42 -2.67 -0.04 9.45
N ARG A 43 -2.64 1.02 10.26
CA ARG A 43 -3.69 1.29 11.24
C ARG A 43 -5.06 1.48 10.57
N ALA A 44 -5.14 2.30 9.52
CA ALA A 44 -6.39 2.59 8.82
C ALA A 44 -7.04 1.35 8.20
N VAL A 45 -6.23 0.50 7.55
CA VAL A 45 -6.72 -0.74 6.93
C VAL A 45 -7.15 -1.75 7.99
N LEU A 46 -6.45 -1.84 9.13
CA LEU A 46 -6.87 -2.69 10.25
C LEU A 46 -8.19 -2.20 10.85
N ASP A 47 -8.36 -0.90 11.03
CA ASP A 47 -9.62 -0.30 11.50
C ASP A 47 -10.78 -0.61 10.54
N LEU A 48 -10.53 -0.55 9.23
CA LEU A 48 -11.51 -0.97 8.22
C LEU A 48 -11.91 -2.44 8.41
N GLY A 49 -10.94 -3.32 8.67
CA GLY A 49 -11.19 -4.73 8.96
C GLY A 49 -12.03 -4.95 10.21
N VAL A 50 -11.72 -4.25 11.31
CA VAL A 50 -12.50 -4.30 12.56
C VAL A 50 -13.96 -3.88 12.33
N ARG A 51 -14.18 -2.83 11.52
CA ARG A 51 -15.53 -2.35 11.17
C ARG A 51 -16.27 -3.31 10.24
N ALA A 52 -15.57 -3.94 9.30
CA ALA A 52 -16.18 -4.82 8.30
C ALA A 52 -16.46 -6.24 8.82
N ALA A 53 -15.64 -6.75 9.75
CA ALA A 53 -15.70 -8.15 10.21
C ALA A 53 -17.08 -8.59 10.76
N PRO A 54 -17.77 -7.81 11.62
CA PRO A 54 -19.07 -8.21 12.18
C PRO A 54 -20.16 -8.35 11.12
N ALA A 55 -20.07 -7.58 10.03
CA ALA A 55 -21.04 -7.56 8.95
C ALA A 55 -20.59 -8.36 7.72
N ARG A 56 -19.50 -9.16 7.79
CA ARG A 56 -18.90 -9.85 6.63
C ARG A 56 -19.91 -10.59 5.75
N LYS A 57 -20.87 -11.31 6.35
CA LYS A 57 -21.91 -12.06 5.61
C LYS A 57 -23.03 -11.17 5.07
N ARG A 58 -23.30 -10.02 5.71
CA ARG A 58 -24.40 -9.10 5.38
C ARG A 58 -23.98 -7.96 4.44
N LYS A 59 -22.71 -7.58 4.48
CA LYS A 59 -22.10 -6.50 3.69
C LYS A 59 -20.81 -7.02 3.04
N PRO A 60 -20.91 -7.98 2.09
CA PRO A 60 -19.74 -8.61 1.47
C PRO A 60 -18.82 -7.59 0.81
N ARG A 61 -19.38 -6.53 0.20
CA ARG A 61 -18.59 -5.44 -0.43
C ARG A 61 -17.63 -4.72 0.54
N ALA A 62 -18.05 -4.48 1.78
CA ALA A 62 -17.18 -3.84 2.77
C ALA A 62 -16.03 -4.76 3.19
N TRP A 63 -16.31 -6.06 3.26
CA TRP A 63 -15.29 -7.07 3.52
C TRP A 63 -14.34 -7.25 2.33
N GLU A 64 -14.85 -7.25 1.10
CA GLU A 64 -14.06 -7.28 -0.14
C GLU A 64 -13.14 -6.07 -0.23
N HIS A 65 -13.67 -4.87 0.06
CA HIS A 65 -12.86 -3.65 0.07
C HIS A 65 -11.71 -3.74 1.10
N PHE A 66 -11.97 -4.25 2.31
CA PHE A 66 -10.91 -4.53 3.28
C PHE A 66 -9.87 -5.52 2.74
N GLN A 67 -10.29 -6.61 2.09
CA GLN A 67 -9.38 -7.61 1.52
C GLN A 67 -8.50 -7.00 0.42
N GLN A 68 -9.08 -6.15 -0.43
CA GLN A 68 -8.36 -5.43 -1.48
C GLN A 68 -7.37 -4.42 -0.89
N ALA A 69 -7.78 -3.64 0.12
CA ALA A 69 -6.91 -2.70 0.80
C ALA A 69 -5.72 -3.38 1.49
N ILE A 70 -5.93 -4.53 2.15
CA ILE A 70 -4.84 -5.36 2.69
C ILE A 70 -3.90 -5.84 1.59
N GLY A 71 -4.44 -6.25 0.44
CA GLY A 71 -3.66 -6.68 -0.72
C GLY A 71 -2.75 -5.56 -1.25
N ALA A 72 -3.32 -4.38 -1.49
CA ALA A 72 -2.60 -3.20 -1.93
C ALA A 72 -1.48 -2.81 -0.95
N LEU A 73 -1.77 -2.84 0.35
CA LEU A 73 -0.79 -2.47 1.37
C LEU A 73 0.39 -3.45 1.46
N LYS A 74 0.15 -4.75 1.25
CA LYS A 74 1.24 -5.74 1.16
C LYS A 74 2.17 -5.48 -0.03
N VAL A 75 1.61 -5.07 -1.18
CA VAL A 75 2.41 -4.70 -2.35
C VAL A 75 3.26 -3.48 -2.05
N LEU A 76 2.66 -2.43 -1.48
CA LEU A 76 3.38 -1.20 -1.14
C LEU A 76 4.46 -1.42 -0.07
N ASP A 77 4.24 -2.31 0.90
CA ASP A 77 5.25 -2.70 1.89
C ASP A 77 6.43 -3.46 1.25
N VAL A 78 6.19 -4.28 0.24
CA VAL A 78 7.28 -4.88 -0.57
C VAL A 78 8.04 -3.80 -1.33
N LEU A 79 7.34 -2.85 -1.94
CA LEU A 79 7.95 -1.74 -2.68
C LEU A 79 8.82 -0.88 -1.77
N ASP A 80 8.33 -0.51 -0.59
CA ASP A 80 9.09 0.19 0.45
C ASP A 80 10.36 -0.57 0.85
N ARG A 81 10.24 -1.86 1.18
CA ARG A 81 11.38 -2.64 1.68
C ARG A 81 12.44 -2.95 0.64
N ARG A 82 12.09 -2.99 -0.64
CA ARG A 82 13.01 -3.45 -1.72
C ARG A 82 13.51 -2.31 -2.59
N TYR A 83 12.75 -1.22 -2.72
CA TYR A 83 13.01 -0.18 -3.70
C TYR A 83 13.15 1.22 -3.06
N LEU A 84 12.65 1.46 -1.83
CA LEU A 84 13.02 2.65 -1.09
C LEU A 84 14.44 2.50 -0.51
N ARG A 85 15.31 3.46 -0.81
CA ARG A 85 16.62 3.58 -0.16
C ARG A 85 16.43 3.79 1.34
N ARG A 86 16.68 2.77 2.16
CA ARG A 86 17.06 2.99 3.56
C ARG A 86 18.50 3.50 3.53
N ARG A 87 18.67 4.81 3.72
CA ARG A 87 19.98 5.39 4.05
C ARG A 87 20.38 4.94 5.45
#